data_AF-A0A841V2H3-F1
#
_entry.id   AF-A0A841V2H3-F1
#
_cell.length_a   1.000
_cell.length_b   1.000
_cell.length_c   1.000
_cell.angle_alpha   90.00
_cell.angle_beta   90.00
_cell.angle_gamma   90.00
#
_symmetry.space_group_name_H-M   'P 1'
#
loop_
_entity.id
_entity.type
_entity.pdbx_description
1 polymer ?
#
loop_
_entity_poly.entity_id
_entity_poly.type
_entity_poly.pdbx_seq_one_letter_code
_entity_poly.pdbx_strand_id
1 'polypeptide(L)'
;MKLLFDENLSPKLSTRLSDIFPDSLHVRDVGMKATIDPIVWNYAKDNDLMIVSKDADMHDLSLVFGNPPKVIWLRLGNCSTLQVENLLRL
;
A
#
# COMPACT_ATOMS: atom_id res chain seq x y z
N MET A 1 5.23 -7.70 9.18
CA MET A 1 5.19 -7.21 7.77
C MET A 1 4.68 -5.79 7.81
N LYS A 2 5.31 -4.86 7.10
CA LYS A 2 4.93 -3.45 7.10
C LYS A 2 4.28 -3.10 5.77
N LEU A 3 3.17 -2.38 5.81
CA LEU A 3 2.43 -2.00 4.62
C LEU A 3 2.63 -0.52 4.30
N LEU A 4 2.72 -0.19 3.02
CA LEU A 4 2.58 1.17 2.51
C LEU A 4 1.27 1.26 1.73
N PHE A 5 0.30 1.98 2.28
CA PHE A 5 -0.98 2.21 1.64
C PHE A 5 -0.88 3.34 0.64
N ASP A 6 -1.32 3.06 -0.58
CA ASP A 6 -1.39 4.00 -1.69
C ASP A 6 -2.42 5.13 -1.47
N GLU A 7 -2.33 6.21 -2.24
CA GLU A 7 -3.15 7.42 -2.09
C GLU A 7 -4.66 7.16 -2.25
N ASN A 8 -5.01 6.20 -3.11
CA ASN A 8 -6.41 5.82 -3.36
C ASN A 8 -7.02 4.99 -2.22
N LEU A 9 -6.23 4.65 -1.20
CA LEU A 9 -6.70 4.00 0.01
C LEU A 9 -6.91 5.02 1.13
N SER A 10 -7.61 4.58 2.19
CA SER A 10 -7.87 5.46 3.32
C SER A 10 -6.64 5.54 4.21
N PRO A 11 -6.17 6.75 4.59
CA PRO A 11 -5.09 6.92 5.57
C PRO A 11 -5.40 6.31 6.93
N LYS A 12 -6.67 6.03 7.23
CA LYS A 12 -7.07 5.37 8.48
C LYS A 12 -6.63 3.90 8.54
N LEU A 13 -6.29 3.27 7.42
CA LEU A 13 -5.91 1.86 7.38
C LEU A 13 -4.60 1.58 8.13
N SER A 14 -3.61 2.49 8.07
CA SER A 14 -2.35 2.36 8.82
C SER A 14 -2.60 2.23 10.32
N THR A 15 -3.49 3.05 10.86
CA THR A 15 -3.88 2.98 12.28
C THR A 15 -4.77 1.78 12.58
N ARG A 16 -5.79 1.52 11.75
CA ARG A 16 -6.78 0.46 11.98
C ARG A 16 -6.22 -0.94 11.89
N LEU A 17 -5.12 -1.15 11.17
CA LEU A 17 -4.46 -2.44 11.00
C LEU A 17 -3.16 -2.55 11.82
N SER A 18 -2.86 -1.57 12.68
CA SER A 18 -1.61 -1.53 13.44
C SER A 18 -1.42 -2.70 14.41
N ASP A 19 -2.51 -3.37 14.79
CA ASP A 19 -2.51 -4.57 15.63
C ASP A 19 -1.95 -5.80 14.91
N ILE A 20 -2.08 -5.89 13.58
CA ILE A 20 -1.58 -7.02 12.77
C ILE A 20 -0.43 -6.65 11.83
N PHE A 21 -0.38 -5.39 11.39
CA PHE A 21 0.66 -4.82 10.55
C PHE A 21 1.24 -3.57 11.22
N PRO A 22 2.02 -3.73 12.31
CA PRO A 22 2.65 -2.60 12.98
C PRO A 22 3.61 -1.87 12.04
N ASP A 23 3.83 -0.58 12.31
CA ASP A 23 4.67 0.33 11.52
C ASP A 23 4.24 0.48 10.05
N SER A 24 3.00 0.14 9.72
CA SER A 24 2.43 0.42 8.40
C SER A 24 2.17 1.91 8.24
N LEU A 25 2.39 2.41 7.03
CA LEU A 25 2.33 3.82 6.68
C LEU A 25 1.35 4.03 5.54
N HIS A 26 0.84 5.24 5.42
CA HIS A 26 0.16 5.70 4.23
C HIS A 26 1.08 6.66 3.47
N VAL A 27 1.04 6.68 2.14
CA VAL A 27 1.89 7.59 1.33
C VAL A 27 1.75 9.06 1.77
N ARG A 28 0.56 9.46 2.21
CA ARG A 28 0.30 10.78 2.82
C ARG A 28 1.13 11.05 4.07
N ASP A 29 1.29 10.07 4.96
CA ASP A 29 1.94 10.26 6.26
C ASP A 29 3.46 10.41 6.12
N VAL A 30 4.02 9.97 4.97
CA VAL A 30 5.43 10.11 4.61
C VAL A 30 5.69 11.28 3.65
N GLY A 31 4.70 12.16 3.47
CA GLY A 31 4.81 13.33 2.59
C GLY A 31 4.81 12.99 1.09
N MET A 32 4.43 11.78 0.71
CA MET A 32 4.40 11.28 -0.67
C MET A 32 3.02 11.34 -1.31
N LYS A 33 2.15 12.25 -0.86
CA LYS A 33 0.85 12.48 -1.50
C LYS A 33 1.07 13.09 -2.90
N ALA A 34 0.41 12.58 -3.93
CA ALA A 34 0.57 12.98 -5.33
C ALA A 34 2.00 12.81 -5.89
N THR A 35 2.74 11.84 -5.38
CA THR A 35 4.08 11.49 -5.89
C THR A 35 3.95 10.39 -6.93
N ILE A 36 4.83 10.36 -7.92
CA ILE A 36 4.79 9.34 -8.98
C ILE A 36 5.18 7.95 -8.45
N ASP A 37 4.59 6.92 -9.04
CA ASP A 37 4.72 5.52 -8.59
C ASP A 37 6.17 5.04 -8.45
N PRO A 38 7.14 5.38 -9.33
CA PRO A 38 8.53 4.94 -9.16
C PRO A 38 9.19 5.47 -7.87
N ILE A 39 8.75 6.63 -7.37
CA ILE A 39 9.27 7.19 -6.12
C ILE A 39 8.66 6.44 -4.92
N VAL A 40 7.35 6.19 -4.95
CA VAL A 40 6.67 5.37 -3.94
C VAL A 40 7.25 3.95 -3.90
N TRP A 41 7.56 3.39 -5.07
CA TRP A 41 8.22 2.10 -5.24
C TRP A 41 9.58 2.05 -4.54
N ASN A 42 10.46 3.00 -4.84
CA ASN A 42 11.79 3.08 -4.21
C ASN A 42 11.69 3.32 -2.71
N TYR A 43 10.76 4.17 -2.26
CA TYR A 43 10.54 4.37 -0.83
C TYR A 43 10.13 3.08 -0.13
N ALA A 44 9.18 2.34 -0.69
CA ALA A 44 8.77 1.06 -0.12
C ALA A 44 9.92 0.06 -0.11
N LYS A 45 10.73 0.01 -1.18
CA LYS A 45 11.93 -0.81 -1.26
C LYS A 45 12.93 -0.51 -0.15
N ASP A 46 13.28 0.77 0.00
CA ASP A 46 14.32 1.24 0.92
C ASP A 46 13.90 1.09 2.39
N ASN A 47 12.59 1.05 2.66
CA ASN A 47 12.03 0.93 4.00
C ASN A 47 11.47 -0.47 4.33
N ASP A 48 11.71 -1.47 3.47
CA ASP A 48 11.20 -2.84 3.61
C ASP A 48 9.67 -2.91 3.82
N LEU A 49 8.96 -2.09 3.03
CA LEU A 49 7.49 -2.01 3.02
C LEU A 49 6.92 -2.79 1.83
N MET A 50 5.74 -3.37 2.03
CA MET A 50 4.92 -3.94 0.97
C MET A 50 3.86 -2.93 0.55
N ILE A 51 3.75 -2.67 -0.75
CA ILE A 51 2.78 -1.70 -1.28
C ILE A 51 1.40 -2.34 -1.34
N VAL A 52 0.38 -1.65 -0.84
CA VAL A 52 -1.02 -2.03 -0.98
C VAL A 52 -1.70 -0.98 -1.85
N SER A 53 -2.16 -1.38 -3.02
CA SER A 53 -2.82 -0.48 -3.98
C SER A 53 -4.02 -1.17 -4.64
N LYS A 54 -4.94 -0.35 -5.17
CA LYS A 54 -6.04 -0.78 -6.05
C LYS A 54 -5.69 -0.58 -7.52
N ASP A 55 -4.68 0.22 -7.81
CA ASP A 55 -4.30 0.60 -9.16
C ASP A 55 -3.44 -0.47 -9.81
N ALA A 56 -3.64 -0.65 -11.11
CA ALA A 56 -2.90 -1.63 -11.89
C ALA A 56 -1.43 -1.21 -12.06
N ASP A 57 -1.14 0.08 -12.03
CA ASP A 57 0.20 0.62 -12.31
C ASP A 57 1.24 0.07 -11.31
N MET A 58 0.90 -0.01 -10.02
CA MET A 58 1.76 -0.64 -9.00
C MET A 58 1.97 -2.13 -9.24
N HIS A 59 0.94 -2.83 -9.69
CA HIS A 59 1.05 -4.24 -10.06
C HIS A 59 1.97 -4.41 -11.28
N ASP A 60 1.83 -3.57 -12.29
CA ASP A 60 2.63 -3.63 -13.51
C ASP A 60 4.11 -3.33 -13.22
N LEU A 61 4.39 -2.36 -12.33
CA LEU A 61 5.74 -2.15 -11.79
C LEU A 61 6.31 -3.40 -11.13
N SER A 62 5.48 -4.18 -10.41
CA SER A 62 5.93 -5.43 -9.80
C SER A 62 6.26 -6.53 -10.81
N LEU A 63 5.61 -6.53 -11.97
CA LEU A 63 5.96 -7.43 -13.07
C LEU A 63 7.27 -7.03 -13.74
N VAL A 64 7.55 -5.72 -13.82
CA VAL A 64 8.75 -5.18 -14.46
C VAL A 64 9.99 -5.30 -13.55
N PHE A 65 9.87 -4.89 -12.29
CA PHE A 65 11.00 -4.80 -11.35
C PHE A 65 11.14 -6.00 -10.43
N GLY A 66 10.11 -6.84 -10.33
CA GLY A 66 10.08 -7.97 -9.39
C GLY A 66 10.03 -7.50 -7.94
N ASN A 67 10.46 -8.37 -7.03
CA ASN A 67 10.55 -8.10 -5.60
C ASN A 67 12.01 -7.81 -5.22
N PRO A 68 12.33 -6.79 -4.40
CA PRO A 68 11.42 -5.89 -3.65
C PRO A 68 11.11 -4.51 -4.27
N PRO A 69 9.98 -3.87 -3.82
CA PRO A 69 8.98 -4.31 -2.84
C PRO A 69 7.95 -5.32 -3.40
N LYS A 70 7.25 -6.02 -2.50
CA LYS A 70 6.07 -6.80 -2.86
C LYS A 70 4.86 -5.88 -3.01
N VAL A 71 3.90 -6.28 -3.85
CA VAL A 71 2.65 -5.55 -4.09
C VAL A 71 1.45 -6.43 -3.74
N ILE A 72 0.57 -5.93 -2.88
CA ILE A 72 -0.78 -6.44 -2.67
C ILE A 72 -1.73 -5.63 -3.54
N TRP A 73 -2.20 -6.25 -4.61
CA TRP A 73 -3.18 -5.63 -5.49
C TRP A 73 -4.61 -5.97 -5.04
N LEU A 74 -5.32 -4.98 -4.52
CA LEU A 74 -6.69 -5.12 -4.04
C LEU A 74 -7.68 -5.05 -5.19
N ARG A 75 -8.21 -6.22 -5.58
CA ARG A 75 -9.22 -6.36 -6.64
C ARG A 75 -10.64 -6.04 -6.13
N LEU A 76 -10.81 -4.89 -5.49
CA LEU A 76 -12.09 -4.38 -5.01
C LEU A 76 -12.56 -3.19 -5.88
N GLY A 77 -13.84 -3.18 -6.25
CA GLY A 77 -14.48 -2.02 -6.90
C GLY A 77 -14.68 -0.85 -5.92
N ASN A 78 -15.76 -0.09 -6.07
CA ASN A 78 -16.14 0.90 -5.05
C ASN A 78 -16.39 0.18 -3.72
N CYS A 79 -15.57 0.47 -2.72
CA CYS A 79 -15.58 -0.22 -1.44
C CYS A 79 -15.31 0.76 -0.31
N SER A 80 -15.88 0.48 0.85
CA SER A 80 -15.59 1.21 2.07
C SER A 80 -14.21 0.84 2.63
N THR A 81 -13.64 1.72 3.46
CA THR A 81 -12.42 1.41 4.22
C THR A 81 -12.56 0.14 5.06
N LEU A 82 -13.75 -0.14 5.58
CA LEU A 82 -14.02 -1.34 6.39
C LEU A 82 -13.90 -2.62 5.57
N GLN A 83 -14.33 -2.60 4.30
CA GLN A 83 -14.18 -3.77 3.42
C GLN A 83 -12.72 -4.06 3.09
N VAL A 84 -11.92 -3.02 2.85
CA VAL A 84 -10.47 -3.16 2.64
C VAL A 84 -9.79 -3.70 3.89
N GLU A 85 -10.14 -3.16 5.06
CA GLU A 85 -9.62 -3.64 6.35
C GLU A 85 -9.94 -5.12 6.58
N ASN A 86 -11.21 -5.51 6.43
CA ASN A 86 -11.63 -6.89 6.62
C ASN A 86 -10.90 -7.83 5.65
N LEU A 87 -10.71 -7.42 4.39
CA LEU A 87 -9.97 -8.22 3.41
C LEU A 87 -8.50 -8.43 3.81
N LEU A 88 -7.85 -7.40 4.38
CA LEU A 88 -6.46 -7.48 4.82
C LEU A 88 -6.29 -8.24 6.15
N ARG A 89 -7.38 -8.47 6.89
CA ARG A 89 -7.40 -9.24 8.16
C ARG A 89 -7.68 -10.73 7.96
N LEU A 90 -8.11 -11.15 6.76
CA LEU A 90 -8.31 -12.57 6.41
C LEU A 90 -6.97 -13.30 6.29
#